data_AF-A0A5C5SPA5-F1
#
_entry.id   AF-A0A5C5SPA5-F1
#
_cell.length_a   1.000
_cell.length_b   1.000
_cell.length_c   1.000
_cell.angle_alpha   90.00
_cell.angle_beta   90.00
_cell.angle_gamma   90.00
#
_symmetry.space_group_name_H-M   'P 1'
#
loop_
_entity.id
_entity.type
_entity.pdbx_description
1 polymer ?
#
loop_
_entity_poly.entity_id
_entity_poly.type
_entity_poly.pdbx_seq_one_letter_code
_entity_poly.pdbx_strand_id
1 'polypeptide(L)'
;MTNTKDENLAKEHLLDFVGYVLTSTRGLYREPQSYGPMRMIDTLEKALMLLKEQGLEEESLDQIMGILRENRWKVTADPEAYALAIDEAIQHLVTVTLQEKD
;
A
#
# COMPACT_ATOMS: atom_id res chain seq x y z
N MET A 1 12.04 -13.57 -25.12
CA MET A 1 11.09 -14.62 -24.73
C MET A 1 11.00 -14.55 -23.22
N THR A 2 9.94 -13.97 -22.67
CA THR A 2 9.68 -14.06 -21.23
C THR A 2 9.55 -15.54 -20.86
N ASN A 3 10.21 -15.91 -19.77
CA ASN A 3 10.23 -17.28 -19.28
C ASN A 3 8.86 -17.59 -18.68
N THR A 4 8.14 -18.58 -19.22
CA THR A 4 6.80 -18.99 -18.77
C THR A 4 6.72 -19.26 -17.26
N LYS A 5 7.84 -19.61 -16.63
CA LYS A 5 7.94 -19.77 -15.18
C LYS A 5 7.72 -18.46 -14.41
N ASP A 6 8.27 -17.35 -14.91
CA ASP A 6 8.21 -16.04 -14.25
C ASP A 6 6.79 -15.46 -14.38
N GLU A 7 6.14 -15.68 -15.53
CA GLU A 7 4.73 -15.31 -15.76
C GLU A 7 3.77 -16.07 -14.84
N ASN A 8 4.01 -17.36 -14.60
CA ASN A 8 3.22 -18.16 -13.67
C ASN A 8 3.39 -17.68 -12.21
N LEU A 9 4.62 -17.34 -11.80
CA LEU A 9 4.88 -16.82 -10.47
C LEU A 9 4.21 -15.46 -10.24
N ALA A 10 4.32 -14.54 -11.20
CA ALA A 10 3.65 -13.24 -11.14
C ALA A 10 2.12 -13.39 -11.02
N LYS A 11 1.56 -14.36 -11.75
CA LYS A 11 0.12 -14.68 -11.66
C LYS A 11 -0.26 -15.24 -10.28
N GLU A 12 0.55 -16.12 -9.70
CA GLU A 12 0.32 -16.66 -8.35
C GLU A 12 0.32 -15.54 -7.31
N HIS A 13 1.31 -14.66 -7.33
CA HIS A 13 1.38 -13.52 -6.40
C HIS A 13 0.20 -12.54 -6.55
N LEU A 14 -0.26 -12.31 -7.79
CA LEU A 14 -1.46 -11.52 -8.04
C LEU A 14 -2.73 -12.20 -7.49
N LEU A 15 -2.85 -13.52 -7.61
CA LEU A 15 -3.98 -14.27 -7.04
C LEU A 15 -3.96 -14.23 -5.51
N ASP A 16 -2.78 -14.33 -4.89
CA ASP A 16 -2.62 -14.18 -3.45
C ASP A 16 -3.00 -12.78 -2.98
N PHE A 17 -2.63 -11.74 -3.73
CA PHE A 17 -3.06 -10.37 -3.47
C PHE A 17 -4.58 -10.20 -3.57
N VAL A 18 -5.22 -10.77 -4.59
CA VAL A 18 -6.70 -10.78 -4.70
C VAL A 18 -7.34 -11.49 -3.50
N GLY A 19 -6.80 -12.63 -3.09
CA GLY A 19 -7.24 -13.36 -1.90
C GLY A 19 -7.10 -12.53 -0.62
N TYR A 20 -5.97 -11.85 -0.46
CA TYR A 20 -5.72 -10.93 0.65
C TYR A 20 -6.75 -9.80 0.70
N VAL A 21 -7.02 -9.12 -0.42
CA VAL A 21 -7.97 -8.00 -0.46
C VAL A 21 -9.39 -8.46 -0.12
N LEU A 22 -9.85 -9.58 -0.72
CA LEU A 22 -11.18 -10.12 -0.47
C LEU A 22 -11.38 -10.54 0.99
N THR A 23 -10.40 -11.22 1.57
CA THR A 23 -10.46 -11.68 2.96
C THR A 23 -10.38 -10.51 3.95
N SER A 24 -9.50 -9.54 3.70
CA SER A 24 -9.38 -8.32 4.51
C SER A 24 -10.66 -7.51 4.49
N THR A 25 -11.27 -7.33 3.31
CA THR A 25 -12.56 -6.63 3.16
C THR A 25 -13.66 -7.29 3.97
N ARG A 26 -13.75 -8.63 3.98
CA ARG A 26 -14.73 -9.34 4.81
C ARG A 26 -14.48 -9.16 6.30
N GLY A 27 -13.21 -9.12 6.70
CA GLY A 27 -12.75 -8.92 8.07
C GLY A 27 -13.20 -7.59 8.66
N LEU A 28 -13.15 -6.51 7.86
CA LEU A 28 -13.48 -5.14 8.28
C LEU A 28 -14.89 -4.99 8.87
N TYR A 29 -15.87 -5.82 8.47
CA TYR A 29 -17.21 -5.82 9.08
C TYR A 29 -17.24 -6.21 10.57
N ARG A 30 -16.15 -6.77 11.10
CA ARG A 30 -16.01 -7.22 12.49
C ARG A 30 -14.89 -6.49 13.24
N GLU A 31 -14.26 -5.50 12.60
CA GLU A 31 -13.14 -4.73 13.16
C GLU A 31 -13.57 -3.29 13.48
N PRO A 32 -12.82 -2.54 14.32
CA PRO A 32 -13.06 -1.11 14.52
C PRO A 32 -13.02 -0.34 13.20
N GLN A 33 -13.83 0.71 13.05
CA GLN A 33 -13.89 1.48 11.80
C GLN A 33 -12.54 2.08 11.39
N SER A 34 -11.69 2.45 12.35
CA SER A 34 -10.34 2.99 12.06
C SER A 34 -9.41 1.98 11.38
N TYR A 35 -9.75 0.69 11.36
CA TYR A 35 -8.95 -0.32 10.67
C TYR A 35 -9.17 -0.29 9.16
N GLY A 36 -10.27 0.31 8.68
CA GLY A 36 -10.52 0.49 7.24
C GLY A 36 -9.35 1.18 6.53
N PRO A 37 -8.98 2.42 6.94
CA PRO A 37 -7.81 3.11 6.43
C PRO A 37 -6.52 2.29 6.54
N MET A 38 -6.27 1.64 7.68
CA MET A 38 -5.10 0.79 7.88
C MET A 38 -5.03 -0.37 6.88
N ARG A 39 -6.16 -1.06 6.62
CA ARG A 39 -6.24 -2.14 5.62
C ARG A 39 -6.00 -1.65 4.21
N MET A 40 -6.44 -0.43 3.88
CA MET A 40 -6.14 0.19 2.58
C MET A 40 -4.64 0.45 2.42
N ILE A 41 -3.98 0.96 3.46
CA ILE A 41 -2.53 1.16 3.47
C ILE A 41 -1.77 -0.17 3.37
N ASP A 42 -2.15 -1.20 4.14
CA ASP A 42 -1.53 -2.53 4.03
C ASP A 42 -1.73 -3.14 2.62
N THR A 43 -2.87 -2.85 1.98
CA THR A 43 -3.15 -3.26 0.59
C THR A 43 -2.23 -2.54 -0.39
N LEU A 44 -2.02 -1.23 -0.19
CA LEU A 44 -1.09 -0.44 -1.00
C LEU A 44 0.34 -0.96 -0.87
N GLU A 45 0.81 -1.27 0.35
CA GLU A 45 2.15 -1.86 0.55
C GLU A 45 2.34 -3.15 -0.25
N LYS A 46 1.35 -4.04 -0.23
CA LYS A 46 1.40 -5.28 -1.01
C LYS A 46 1.43 -5.03 -2.50
N ALA A 47 0.68 -4.06 -3.00
CA ALA A 47 0.72 -3.68 -4.41
C ALA A 47 2.11 -3.16 -4.81
N LEU A 48 2.74 -2.32 -3.97
CA LEU A 48 4.09 -1.81 -4.20
C LEU A 48 5.14 -2.93 -4.18
N MET A 49 5.00 -3.92 -3.30
CA MET A 49 5.84 -5.12 -3.31
C MET A 49 5.73 -5.89 -4.62
N LEU A 50 4.52 -6.08 -5.15
CA LEU A 50 4.33 -6.74 -6.44
C LEU A 50 5.01 -5.97 -7.58
N LEU A 51 4.90 -4.64 -7.59
CA LEU A 51 5.60 -3.80 -8.57
C LEU A 51 7.13 -3.96 -8.46
N LYS A 52 7.66 -3.97 -7.24
CA LYS A 52 9.09 -4.20 -6.98
C LYS A 52 9.57 -5.57 -7.48
N GLU A 53 8.78 -6.62 -7.28
CA GLU A 53 9.10 -7.96 -7.80
C GLU A 53 9.16 -8.01 -9.34
N GLN A 54 8.47 -7.08 -10.02
CA GLN A 54 8.52 -6.93 -11.48
C GLN A 54 9.58 -5.93 -11.95
N GLY A 55 10.39 -5.37 -11.04
CA GLY A 55 11.38 -4.33 -11.37
C GLY A 55 10.76 -2.97 -11.72
N LEU A 56 9.54 -2.72 -11.26
CA LEU A 56 8.78 -1.46 -11.44
C LEU A 56 8.73 -0.68 -10.13
N GLU A 57 9.80 -0.74 -9.33
CA GLU A 57 9.87 -0.01 -8.06
C GLU A 57 10.11 1.49 -8.30
N GLU A 58 9.47 2.32 -7.49
CA GLU A 58 9.64 3.76 -7.47
C GLU A 58 10.08 4.17 -6.05
N GLU A 59 11.31 4.70 -5.92
CA GLU A 59 11.89 5.05 -4.62
C GLU A 59 11.03 6.11 -3.90
N SER A 60 10.46 7.04 -4.67
CA SER A 60 9.57 8.09 -4.18
C SER A 60 8.33 7.52 -3.48
N LEU A 61 7.78 6.40 -3.97
CA LEU A 61 6.64 5.72 -3.36
C LEU A 61 7.04 5.03 -2.05
N ASP A 62 8.24 4.45 -1.94
CA ASP A 62 8.68 3.83 -0.68
C ASP A 62 8.92 4.86 0.42
N GLN A 63 9.43 6.05 0.06
CA GLN A 63 9.56 7.18 1.00
C GLN A 63 8.20 7.63 1.56
N ILE A 64 7.18 7.75 0.69
CA ILE A 64 5.81 8.08 1.09
C ILE A 64 5.24 7.02 2.04
N MET A 65 5.49 5.74 1.77
CA MET A 65 5.06 4.66 2.67
C MET A 65 5.82 4.65 4.00
N GLY A 66 7.06 5.14 4.04
CA GLY A 66 7.83 5.34 5.26
C GLY A 66 7.07 6.16 6.31
N ILE A 67 6.47 7.28 5.89
CA ILE A 67 5.65 8.16 6.75
C ILE A 67 4.52 7.35 7.40
N LEU A 68 3.82 6.52 6.61
CA LEU A 68 2.68 5.75 7.09
C LEU A 68 3.09 4.60 8.03
N ARG A 69 4.24 3.95 7.78
CA ARG A 69 4.80 2.89 8.63
C ARG A 69 5.15 3.42 10.01
N GLU A 70 5.81 4.58 10.09
CA GLU A 70 6.19 5.23 11.35
C GLU A 70 4.98 5.64 12.19
N ASN A 71 3.87 5.96 11.53
CA ASN A 71 2.64 6.41 12.17
C ASN A 71 1.60 5.29 12.38
N ARG A 72 1.87 4.05 11.97
CA ARG A 72 0.90 2.93 11.98
C ARG A 72 0.30 2.62 13.36
N TRP A 73 1.07 2.80 14.43
CA TRP A 73 0.59 2.58 15.81
C TRP A 73 -0.53 3.57 16.21
N LYS A 74 -0.59 4.74 15.57
CA LYS A 74 -1.60 5.78 15.83
C LYS A 74 -3.00 5.37 15.42
N VAL A 75 -3.17 4.39 14.52
CA VAL A 75 -4.50 3.86 14.10
C VAL A 75 -5.42 3.55 15.29
N THR A 76 -4.85 3.10 16.41
CA THR A 76 -5.58 2.77 17.64
C THR A 76 -5.42 3.81 18.74
N ALA A 77 -4.22 4.41 18.87
CA ALA A 77 -3.90 5.34 19.95
C ALA A 77 -4.41 6.77 19.69
N ASP A 78 -4.36 7.20 18.43
CA ASP A 78 -4.73 8.54 17.98
C ASP A 78 -5.13 8.52 16.48
N PRO A 79 -6.38 8.11 16.18
CA PRO A 79 -6.84 7.98 14.80
C PRO A 79 -6.78 9.29 13.99
N GLU A 80 -6.90 10.44 14.67
CA GLU A 80 -6.85 11.75 14.03
C GLU A 80 -5.43 12.10 13.61
N ALA A 81 -4.44 11.83 14.47
CA ALA A 81 -3.03 11.94 14.08
C ALA A 81 -2.63 10.94 12.99
N TYR A 82 -3.28 9.77 12.90
CA TYR A 82 -3.09 8.86 11.77
C TYR A 82 -3.67 9.43 10.46
N ALA A 83 -4.84 10.06 10.52
CA ALA A 83 -5.43 10.74 9.35
C ALA A 83 -4.51 11.86 8.82
N LEU A 84 -3.92 12.66 9.72
CA LEU A 84 -2.94 13.69 9.33
C LEU A 84 -1.69 13.12 8.67
N ALA A 85 -1.21 11.94 9.11
CA ALA A 85 -0.10 11.26 8.45
C ALA A 85 -0.47 10.76 7.04
N ILE A 86 -1.74 10.38 6.81
CA ILE A 86 -2.24 10.07 5.47
C ILE A 86 -2.28 11.33 4.60
N ASP A 87 -2.74 12.46 5.14
CA ASP A 87 -2.75 13.73 4.42
C ASP A 87 -1.33 14.17 4.02
N GLU A 88 -0.35 14.02 4.91
CA GLU A 88 1.06 14.25 4.62
C GLU A 88 1.57 13.36 3.48
N ALA A 89 1.29 12.05 3.55
CA ALA A 89 1.65 11.11 2.49
C ALA A 89 1.04 11.49 1.13
N ILE A 90 -0.22 11.98 1.11
CA ILE A 90 -0.88 12.47 -0.11
C ILE A 90 -0.17 13.73 -0.66
N GLN A 91 0.22 14.68 0.20
CA GLN A 91 0.95 15.88 -0.24
C GLN A 91 2.31 15.53 -0.86
N HIS A 92 3.01 14.56 -0.28
CA HIS A 92 4.27 14.06 -0.85
C HIS A 92 4.05 13.38 -2.21
N LEU A 93 3.02 12.55 -2.34
CA LEU A 93 2.67 11.91 -3.62
C LEU A 93 2.39 12.94 -4.72
N VAL A 94 1.62 13.99 -4.41
CA VAL A 94 1.33 15.07 -5.36
C VAL A 94 2.62 15.78 -5.78
N THR A 95 3.50 16.09 -4.84
CA THR A 95 4.77 16.77 -5.12
C THR A 95 5.64 15.96 -6.06
N VAL A 96 5.84 14.68 -5.77
CA VAL A 96 6.61 13.75 -6.63
C VAL A 96 6.00 13.68 -8.03
N THR A 97 4.68 13.48 -8.12
CA THR A 97 3.99 13.33 -9.42
C THR A 97 4.05 14.59 -10.28
N LEU A 98 4.16 15.77 -9.66
CA LEU A 98 4.33 17.04 -10.38
C LEU A 98 5.77 17.28 -10.82
N GLN A 99 6.75 16.91 -10.00
CA GLN A 99 8.18 17.04 -10.33
C GLN A 99 8.62 16.09 -11.46
N GLU A 100 7.98 14.92 -11.59
CA GLU A 100 8.24 13.97 -12.68
C GLU A 100 7.66 14.40 -14.05
N LYS A 101 6.87 15.48 -14.09
CA LYS A 101 6.23 15.99 -15.32
C LYS A 101 7.01 17.12 -16.01
N ASP A 102 8.06 17.63 -15.38
CA ASP A 102 8.95 18.68 -15.90
C ASP A 102 10.29 18.09 -16.39
#